data_AF-A0A0H5C322-F1
#
_entry.id   AF-A0A0H5C322-F1
#
_cell.length_a   1.000
_cell.length_b   1.000
_cell.length_c   1.000
_cell.angle_alpha   90.00
_cell.angle_beta   90.00
_cell.angle_gamma   90.00
#
_symmetry.space_group_name_H-M   'P 1'
#
loop_
_entity.id
_entity.type
_entity.pdbx_description
1 polymer ?
#
loop_
_entity_poly.entity_id
_entity_poly.type
_entity_poly.pdbx_seq_one_letter_code
_entity_poly.pdbx_strand_id
1 'polypeptide(L)'
;MDFDEVNTLEEQFYNEGFKEGQEASVKESLKEGKEYGLQTGFQRFLLVGQVTALVDHMESVYGVDCGTHMAQLRELVESINFDNDYNTVVAMDKLISKIRNKVRILSSSVIDRKITLQQLEEVADVITGLAEESNKQLNLTDLGNENVW
;
A
#
# COMPACT_ATOMS: atom_id res chain seq x y z
N MET A 1 43.94 -17.26 35.86
CA MET A 1 42.61 -17.06 35.24
C MET A 1 41.81 -18.28 35.59
N ASP A 2 40.71 -18.05 36.30
CA ASP A 2 39.78 -19.11 36.68
C ASP A 2 38.79 -19.31 35.53
N PHE A 3 38.56 -20.57 35.13
CA PHE A 3 37.71 -20.89 33.97
C PHE A 3 36.25 -20.50 34.23
N ASP A 4 35.83 -20.53 35.50
CA ASP A 4 34.49 -20.15 35.94
C ASP A 4 34.24 -18.64 35.75
N GLU A 5 35.27 -17.81 35.88
CA GLU A 5 35.18 -16.36 35.74
C GLU A 5 34.96 -15.96 34.27
N VAL A 6 35.58 -16.69 33.33
CA VAL A 6 35.37 -16.51 31.88
C VAL A 6 33.97 -16.98 31.47
N ASN A 7 33.52 -18.13 31.96
CA ASN A 7 32.19 -18.66 31.64
C ASN A 7 31.06 -17.73 32.15
N THR A 8 31.23 -17.16 33.35
CA THR A 8 30.29 -16.19 33.92
C THR A 8 30.23 -14.91 33.07
N LEU A 9 31.37 -14.45 32.56
CA LEU A 9 31.45 -13.28 31.68
C LEU A 9 30.76 -13.54 30.33
N GLU A 10 30.94 -14.73 29.75
CA GLU A 10 30.28 -15.13 28.50
C GLU A 10 28.75 -15.19 28.65
N GLU A 11 28.24 -15.81 29.72
CA GLU A 11 26.80 -15.83 30.00
C GLU A 11 26.24 -14.41 30.18
N GLN A 12 27.00 -13.51 30.80
CA GLN A 12 26.59 -12.12 30.98
C GLN A 12 26.45 -11.40 29.63
N PHE A 13 27.45 -11.50 28.76
CA PHE A 13 27.40 -10.90 27.42
C PHE A 13 26.33 -11.55 26.52
N TYR A 14 26.09 -12.85 26.64
CA TYR A 14 25.02 -13.52 25.90
C TYR A 14 23.64 -12.99 26.31
N ASN A 15 23.40 -12.88 27.62
CA ASN A 15 22.14 -12.35 28.14
C ASN A 15 21.95 -10.87 27.80
N GLU A 16 23.01 -10.07 27.88
CA GLU A 16 22.99 -8.66 27.47
C GLU A 16 22.70 -8.52 25.97
N GLY A 17 23.40 -9.26 25.10
CA GLY A 17 23.17 -9.23 23.66
C GLY A 17 21.79 -9.76 23.25
N PHE A 18 21.27 -10.78 23.93
CA PHE A 18 19.91 -11.28 23.72
C PHE A 18 18.86 -10.21 24.07
N LYS A 19 19.05 -9.54 25.21
CA LYS A 19 18.14 -8.48 25.66
C LYS A 19 18.22 -7.26 24.76
N GLU A 20 19.41 -6.83 24.38
CA GLU A 20 19.63 -5.74 23.43
C GLU A 20 18.99 -6.06 22.07
N GLY A 21 19.17 -7.28 21.57
CA GLY A 21 18.54 -7.74 20.34
C GLY A 21 17.01 -7.73 20.41
N GLN A 22 16.43 -8.13 21.55
CA GLN A 22 14.99 -8.08 21.77
C GLN A 22 14.47 -6.63 21.82
N GLU A 23 15.15 -5.74 22.54
CA GLU A 23 14.78 -4.33 22.64
C GLU A 23 14.88 -3.61 21.28
N ALA A 24 15.95 -3.87 20.54
CA ALA A 24 16.15 -3.35 19.20
C ALA A 24 15.07 -3.87 18.22
N SER A 25 14.77 -5.17 18.27
CA SER A 25 13.74 -5.79 17.43
C SER A 25 12.36 -5.18 17.70
N VAL A 26 11.96 -5.01 18.96
CA VAL A 26 10.68 -4.39 19.32
C VAL A 26 10.58 -2.96 18.80
N LYS A 27 11.67 -2.19 18.93
CA LYS A 27 11.73 -0.81 18.45
C LYS A 27 11.61 -0.72 16.94
N GLU A 28 12.32 -1.57 16.21
CA GLU A 28 12.30 -1.58 14.75
C GLU A 28 10.94 -2.05 14.22
N SER A 29 10.38 -3.13 14.77
CA SER A 29 9.04 -3.60 14.38
C SER A 29 7.94 -2.57 14.65
N LEU A 30 8.07 -1.77 15.72
CA LEU A 30 7.13 -0.68 15.99
C LEU A 30 7.24 0.44 14.94
N LYS A 31 8.45 0.75 14.49
CA LYS A 31 8.70 1.76 13.46
C LYS A 31 8.17 1.27 12.10
N GLU A 32 8.53 0.05 11.73
CA GLU A 32 8.06 -0.60 10.49
C GLU A 32 6.53 -0.67 10.46
N GLY A 33 5.88 -1.06 11.57
CA GLY A 33 4.43 -1.11 11.65
C GLY A 33 3.76 0.25 11.43
N LYS A 34 4.37 1.34 11.90
CA LYS A 34 3.87 2.70 11.66
C LYS A 34 4.04 3.12 10.20
N GLU A 35 5.20 2.85 9.62
CA GLU A 35 5.50 3.16 8.22
C GLU A 35 4.56 2.40 7.29
N TYR A 36 4.38 1.10 7.53
CA TYR A 36 3.46 0.26 6.76
C TYR A 36 2.01 0.74 6.87
N GLY A 37 1.56 1.08 8.07
CA GLY A 37 0.23 1.65 8.30
C GLY A 37 0.00 2.94 7.51
N LEU A 38 0.99 3.84 7.52
CA LEU A 38 0.94 5.08 6.76
C LEU A 38 0.90 4.83 5.25
N GLN A 39 1.77 3.95 4.74
CA GLN A 39 1.83 3.58 3.33
C GLN A 39 0.49 2.99 2.86
N THR A 40 -0.05 2.05 3.61
CA THR A 40 -1.31 1.37 3.28
C THR A 40 -2.48 2.35 3.31
N GLY A 41 -2.50 3.27 4.28
CA GLY A 41 -3.51 4.33 4.35
C GLY A 41 -3.45 5.27 3.15
N PHE A 42 -2.25 5.67 2.73
CA PHE A 42 -2.07 6.55 1.58
C PHE A 42 -2.47 5.89 0.26
N GLN A 43 -2.07 4.64 0.04
CA GLN A 43 -2.50 3.85 -1.13
C GLN A 43 -4.02 3.75 -1.22
N ARG A 44 -4.69 3.51 -0.09
CA ARG A 44 -6.16 3.47 -0.02
C ARG A 44 -6.77 4.82 -0.38
N PHE A 45 -6.25 5.90 0.18
CA PHE A 45 -6.74 7.25 -0.10
C PHE A 45 -6.64 7.60 -1.60
N LEU A 46 -5.50 7.30 -2.23
CA LEU A 46 -5.31 7.51 -3.66
C LEU A 46 -6.32 6.72 -4.51
N LEU A 47 -6.51 5.44 -4.20
CA LEU A 47 -7.46 4.59 -4.90
C LEU A 47 -8.88 5.17 -4.83
N VAL A 48 -9.32 5.61 -3.64
CA VAL A 48 -10.65 6.23 -3.47
C VAL A 48 -10.77 7.48 -4.33
N GLY A 49 -9.77 8.36 -4.30
CA GLY A 49 -9.76 9.57 -5.11
C GLY A 49 -9.83 9.27 -6.62
N GLN A 50 -9.03 8.33 -7.10
CA GLN A 50 -9.00 7.93 -8.51
C GLN A 50 -10.35 7.35 -8.97
N VAL A 51 -10.93 6.45 -8.19
CA VAL A 51 -12.21 5.82 -8.53
C VAL A 51 -13.34 6.85 -8.51
N THR A 52 -13.34 7.77 -7.54
CA THR A 52 -14.33 8.85 -7.47
C THR A 52 -14.23 9.76 -8.69
N ALA A 53 -13.02 10.22 -9.03
CA ALA A 53 -12.79 11.07 -10.20
C ALA A 53 -13.17 10.37 -11.52
N LEU A 54 -12.91 9.06 -11.62
CA LEU A 54 -13.32 8.25 -12.77
C LEU A 54 -14.85 8.16 -12.87
N VAL A 55 -15.55 7.96 -11.75
CA VAL A 55 -17.00 7.94 -11.70
C VAL A 55 -17.58 9.28 -12.17
N ASP A 56 -17.10 10.39 -11.60
CA ASP A 56 -17.56 11.74 -11.94
C ASP A 56 -17.29 12.08 -13.41
N HIS A 57 -16.11 11.71 -13.92
CA HIS A 57 -15.77 11.94 -15.32
C HIS A 57 -16.66 11.12 -16.27
N MET A 58 -16.89 9.84 -15.97
CA MET A 58 -17.77 8.99 -16.79
C MET A 58 -19.22 9.49 -16.77
N GLU A 59 -19.75 9.94 -15.61
CA GLU A 59 -21.06 10.58 -15.52
C GLU A 59 -21.16 11.83 -16.42
N SER A 60 -20.08 12.63 -16.49
CA SER A 60 -20.03 13.84 -17.32
C SER A 60 -20.00 13.57 -18.83
N VAL A 61 -19.35 12.47 -19.26
CA VAL A 61 -19.14 12.17 -20.69
C VAL A 61 -20.27 11.34 -21.28
N TYR A 62 -20.78 10.35 -20.55
CA TYR A 62 -21.71 9.35 -21.09
C TYR A 62 -23.16 9.54 -20.62
N GLY A 63 -23.40 10.43 -19.66
CA GLY A 63 -24.73 10.65 -19.07
C GLY A 63 -25.20 9.49 -18.18
N VAL A 64 -26.41 9.63 -17.62
CA VAL A 64 -26.96 8.79 -16.53
C VAL A 64 -27.20 7.32 -16.93
N ASP A 65 -27.18 6.99 -18.24
CA ASP A 65 -27.72 5.73 -18.77
C ASP A 65 -26.76 4.52 -18.70
N CYS A 66 -25.59 4.65 -18.07
CA CYS A 66 -24.79 3.51 -17.57
C CYS A 66 -25.28 3.01 -16.18
N GLY A 67 -26.59 3.19 -15.92
CA GLY A 67 -27.20 3.49 -14.61
C GLY A 67 -27.22 2.39 -13.54
N THR A 68 -26.58 1.24 -13.74
CA THR A 68 -26.49 0.20 -12.69
C THR A 68 -25.07 -0.02 -12.19
N HIS A 69 -24.10 -0.12 -13.09
CA HIS A 69 -22.70 -0.38 -12.69
C HIS A 69 -22.04 0.87 -12.10
N MET A 70 -22.41 2.05 -12.58
CA MET A 70 -21.96 3.33 -12.03
C MET A 70 -22.52 3.59 -10.63
N ALA A 71 -23.83 3.40 -10.43
CA ALA A 71 -24.47 3.51 -9.12
C ALA A 71 -23.89 2.52 -8.10
N GLN A 72 -23.66 1.27 -8.52
CA GLN A 72 -23.02 0.27 -7.68
C GLN A 72 -21.54 0.60 -7.38
N LEU A 73 -20.83 1.26 -8.29
CA LEU A 73 -19.45 1.68 -8.03
C LEU A 73 -19.43 2.83 -7.01
N ARG A 74 -20.38 3.75 -7.10
CA ARG A 74 -20.56 4.84 -6.13
C ARG A 74 -20.91 4.34 -4.73
N GLU A 75 -21.84 3.41 -4.62
CA GLU A 75 -22.19 2.77 -3.34
C GLU A 75 -20.98 2.03 -2.74
N LEU A 76 -20.17 1.37 -3.58
CA LEU A 76 -18.94 0.72 -3.13
C LEU A 76 -17.89 1.71 -2.64
N VAL A 77 -17.81 2.91 -3.22
CA VAL A 77 -16.90 3.97 -2.79
C VAL A 77 -17.38 4.61 -1.48
N GLU A 78 -18.68 4.88 -1.35
CA GLU A 78 -19.28 5.46 -0.15
C GLU A 78 -19.25 4.51 1.06
N SER A 79 -19.25 3.20 0.82
CA SER A 79 -19.12 2.17 1.88
C SER A 79 -17.70 1.99 2.42
N ILE A 80 -16.71 2.73 1.90
CA ILE A 80 -15.33 2.64 2.38
C ILE A 80 -15.23 3.30 3.75
N ASN A 81 -14.92 2.48 4.75
CA ASN A 81 -14.61 2.94 6.10
C ASN A 81 -13.07 2.95 6.29
N PHE A 82 -12.54 4.04 6.85
CA PHE A 82 -11.11 4.25 7.13
C PHE A 82 -10.67 3.81 8.54
N ASP A 83 -11.52 3.08 9.27
CA ASP A 83 -11.16 2.53 10.57
C ASP A 83 -10.03 1.49 10.47
N ASN A 84 -9.16 1.48 11.48
CA ASN A 84 -8.01 0.57 11.57
C ASN A 84 -8.33 -0.76 12.28
N ASP A 85 -9.61 -1.12 12.43
CA ASP A 85 -9.98 -2.43 12.98
C ASP A 85 -9.65 -3.55 11.99
N TYR A 86 -9.21 -4.70 12.51
CA TYR A 86 -8.85 -5.86 11.69
C TYR A 86 -9.98 -6.29 10.76
N ASN A 87 -11.24 -6.27 11.22
CA ASN A 87 -12.38 -6.66 10.40
C ASN A 87 -12.64 -5.65 9.28
N THR A 88 -12.45 -4.35 9.56
CA THR A 88 -12.59 -3.28 8.57
C THR A 88 -11.52 -3.39 7.49
N VAL A 89 -10.28 -3.71 7.87
CA VAL A 89 -9.18 -3.94 6.91
C VAL A 89 -9.50 -5.09 5.96
N VAL A 90 -9.94 -6.24 6.48
CA VAL A 90 -10.30 -7.40 5.66
C VAL A 90 -11.52 -7.11 4.76
N ALA A 91 -12.49 -6.34 5.27
CA ALA A 91 -13.63 -5.90 4.48
C ALA A 91 -13.20 -4.95 3.35
N MET A 92 -12.30 -4.01 3.62
CA MET A 92 -11.73 -3.11 2.61
C MET A 92 -11.03 -3.87 1.48
N ASP A 93 -10.18 -4.86 1.78
CA ASP A 93 -9.46 -5.60 0.72
C ASP A 93 -10.44 -6.31 -0.25
N LYS A 94 -11.55 -6.83 0.28
CA LYS A 94 -12.64 -7.39 -0.52
C LYS A 94 -13.37 -6.31 -1.33
N LEU A 95 -13.61 -5.14 -0.75
CA LEU A 95 -14.23 -4.00 -1.44
C LEU A 95 -13.33 -3.48 -2.58
N ILE A 96 -12.03 -3.32 -2.35
CA ILE A 96 -11.04 -2.91 -3.36
C ILE A 96 -11.05 -3.88 -4.55
N SER A 97 -11.08 -5.18 -4.27
CA SER A 97 -11.14 -6.21 -5.32
C SER A 97 -12.43 -6.10 -6.16
N LYS A 98 -13.57 -5.80 -5.52
CA LYS A 98 -14.85 -5.56 -6.20
C LYS A 98 -14.83 -4.27 -7.03
N ILE A 99 -14.28 -3.19 -6.49
CA ILE A 99 -14.11 -1.89 -7.16
C ILE A 99 -13.28 -2.08 -8.44
N ARG A 100 -12.11 -2.72 -8.34
CA ARG A 100 -11.23 -2.99 -9.48
C ARG A 100 -11.95 -3.78 -10.58
N ASN A 101 -12.72 -4.80 -10.20
CA ASN A 101 -13.48 -5.60 -11.16
C ASN A 101 -14.58 -4.79 -11.85
N LYS A 102 -15.30 -3.93 -11.11
CA LYS A 102 -16.33 -3.07 -11.70
C LYS A 102 -15.74 -2.01 -12.64
N VAL A 103 -14.63 -1.37 -12.26
CA VAL A 103 -13.95 -0.43 -13.15
C VAL A 103 -13.52 -1.13 -14.44
N ARG A 104 -12.99 -2.35 -14.36
CA ARG A 104 -12.67 -3.14 -15.56
C ARG A 104 -13.89 -3.42 -16.45
N ILE A 105 -15.03 -3.76 -15.86
CA ILE A 105 -16.29 -4.01 -16.59
C ILE A 105 -16.78 -2.72 -17.25
N LEU A 106 -16.73 -1.59 -16.54
CA LEU A 106 -17.09 -0.27 -17.07
C LEU A 106 -16.16 0.14 -18.22
N SER A 107 -14.84 0.02 -18.07
CA SER A 107 -13.90 0.29 -19.16
C SER A 107 -14.20 -0.56 -20.40
N SER A 108 -14.49 -1.85 -20.20
CA SER A 108 -14.78 -2.77 -21.31
C SER A 108 -16.14 -2.52 -21.98
N SER A 109 -17.13 -2.03 -21.24
CA SER A 109 -18.50 -1.83 -21.75
C SER A 109 -18.75 -0.42 -22.30
N VAL A 110 -18.06 0.59 -21.77
CA VAL A 110 -18.31 2.01 -22.06
C VAL A 110 -17.25 2.62 -22.97
N ILE A 111 -15.98 2.24 -22.82
CA ILE A 111 -14.86 2.92 -23.50
C ILE A 111 -14.45 2.19 -24.80
N ASP A 112 -14.95 0.96 -25.04
CA ASP A 112 -14.54 0.07 -26.17
C ASP A 112 -13.00 -0.15 -26.25
N ARG A 113 -12.29 0.23 -25.18
CA ARG A 113 -10.87 -0.02 -24.95
C ARG A 113 -10.73 -0.75 -23.62
N LYS A 114 -9.90 -1.79 -23.60
CA LYS A 114 -9.56 -2.54 -22.39
C LYS A 114 -8.59 -1.73 -21.53
N ILE A 115 -9.03 -0.61 -20.95
CA ILE A 115 -8.25 0.12 -19.96
C ILE A 115 -8.41 -0.59 -18.61
N THR A 116 -7.32 -1.11 -18.06
CA THR A 116 -7.31 -1.67 -16.71
C THR A 116 -7.09 -0.58 -15.67
N LEU A 117 -7.59 -0.77 -14.44
CA LEU A 117 -7.32 0.14 -13.32
C LEU A 117 -5.81 0.35 -13.12
N GLN A 118 -5.01 -0.68 -13.36
CA GLN A 118 -3.55 -0.63 -13.25
C GLN A 118 -2.92 0.35 -14.27
N GLN A 119 -3.43 0.41 -15.50
CA GLN A 119 -2.97 1.39 -16.49
C GLN A 119 -3.37 2.81 -16.10
N LEU A 120 -4.49 2.97 -15.38
CA LEU A 120 -4.91 4.26 -14.85
C LEU A 120 -4.03 4.69 -13.67
N GLU A 121 -3.66 3.75 -12.79
CA GLU A 121 -2.70 3.94 -11.70
C GLU A 121 -1.33 4.33 -12.26
N GLU A 122 -0.82 3.65 -13.29
CA GLU A 122 0.44 4.00 -13.98
C GLU A 122 0.42 5.43 -14.53
N VAL A 123 -0.68 5.85 -15.14
CA VAL A 123 -0.84 7.23 -15.64
C VAL A 123 -0.91 8.23 -14.47
N ALA A 124 -1.59 7.89 -13.38
CA ALA A 124 -1.64 8.73 -12.19
C ALA A 124 -0.26 8.86 -11.52
N ASP A 125 0.54 7.80 -11.49
CA ASP A 125 1.91 7.81 -10.95
C ASP A 125 2.85 8.70 -11.79
N VAL A 126 2.65 8.73 -13.11
CA VAL A 126 3.36 9.64 -14.00
C VAL A 126 2.94 11.09 -13.78
N ILE A 127 1.64 11.38 -13.63
CA ILE A 127 1.12 12.73 -13.43
C ILE A 127 1.48 13.30 -12.05
N THR A 128 1.53 12.45 -11.03
CA THR A 128 1.91 12.83 -9.65
C THR A 128 3.43 12.92 -9.45
N GLY A 129 4.24 12.50 -10.43
CA GLY A 129 5.70 12.47 -10.34
C GLY A 129 6.26 11.29 -9.53
N LEU A 130 5.40 10.43 -8.97
CA LEU A 130 5.80 9.24 -8.20
C LEU A 130 6.57 8.21 -9.06
N ALA A 131 6.30 8.16 -10.36
CA ALA A 131 7.04 7.32 -11.30
C ALA A 131 8.53 7.70 -11.43
N GLU A 132 8.87 8.97 -11.23
CA GLU A 132 10.27 9.43 -11.23
C GLU A 132 10.96 9.16 -9.89
N GLU A 133 10.23 9.25 -8.77
CA GLU A 133 10.76 8.98 -7.44
C GLU A 133 11.03 7.49 -7.22
N SER A 134 10.15 6.61 -7.70
CA SER A 134 10.34 5.15 -7.62
C SER A 134 11.56 4.71 -8.43
N ASN A 135 11.80 5.31 -9.61
CA ASN A 135 13.04 5.11 -10.38
C ASN A 135 14.28 5.66 -9.67
N LYS A 136 14.20 6.78 -8.95
CA LYS A 136 15.33 7.32 -8.17
C LYS A 136 15.66 6.46 -6.95
N GLN A 137 14.66 5.87 -6.28
CA GLN A 137 14.88 4.96 -5.15
C GLN A 137 15.53 3.63 -5.58
N LEU A 138 15.12 3.06 -6.72
CA LEU A 138 15.79 1.89 -7.31
C LEU A 138 17.27 2.15 -7.62
N ASN A 139 17.58 3.34 -8.17
CA ASN A 139 18.97 3.74 -8.45
C ASN A 139 19.80 3.98 -7.18
N LEU A 140 19.18 4.34 -6.05
CA LEU A 140 19.86 4.52 -4.76
C LEU A 140 20.14 3.19 -4.05
N THR A 141 19.26 2.18 -4.21
CA THR A 141 19.51 0.83 -3.70
C THR A 141 20.64 0.10 -4.44
N ASP A 142 20.84 0.38 -5.73
CA ASP A 142 21.96 -0.18 -6.50
C ASP A 142 23.31 0.46 -6.13
N LEU A 143 23.32 1.73 -5.69
CA LEU A 143 24.53 2.41 -5.21
C LEU A 143 24.94 1.97 -3.78
N GLY A 144 24.05 1.30 -3.05
CA GLY A 144 24.32 0.80 -1.69
C GLY A 144 25.07 -0.53 -1.63
N ASN A 145 25.15 -1.27 -2.74
CA ASN A 145 25.80 -2.60 -2.80
C ASN A 145 27.24 -2.58 -3.34
N GLU A 146 27.78 -1.44 -3.76
CA GLU A 146 29.16 -1.34 -4.28
C GLU A 146 30.23 -0.97 -3.24
N ASN A 147 29.89 -0.82 -1.96
CA ASN A 147 30.88 -0.50 -0.91
C ASN A 147 30.73 -1.34 0.36
N VAL A 148 30.80 -2.66 0.22
CA VAL A 148 31.14 -3.56 1.33
C VAL A 148 32.39 -4.35 0.94
N TRP A 149 33.54 -3.78 1.28
CA TRP A 149 34.81 -4.50 1.44
C TRP A 149 35.08 -4.68 2.93
#